data_AF-A0A967W0T9-F1
#
_entry.id   AF-A0A967W0T9-F1
#
_cell.length_a   1.000
_cell.length_b   1.000
_cell.length_c   1.000
_cell.angle_alpha   90.00
_cell.angle_beta   90.00
_cell.angle_gamma   90.00
#
_symmetry.space_group_name_H-M   'P 1'
#
loop_
_entity.id
_entity.type
_entity.pdbx_description
1 polymer ?
#
loop_
_entity_poly.entity_id
_entity_poly.type
_entity_poly.pdbx_seq_one_letter_code
_entity_poly.pdbx_strand_id
1 'polypeptide(L)'
;MTSKKMDNALAHFGKVLAQYDVGASFPITASALARNKGVIEKYQEQNIEFAVHGLYHIDHSVLTFNQQIADFTKARQTFGERGINSSGFRSPYLRFHEKTIKAISETGFLYDSSSSLNWDVLNGSETEAYTNVLKFYRSEAAEHYPSLPRIVDGIVEIPYSLPDDESLVERLSFPNMEEMIKPWLKILEITYQKEELFTLGLHPERIYQCEIPLEEVLKKAKKLTPKVWIARLDEIAQWWNQRSKVKPVILSIAPEEFLVKIKQMPGLTVLGRNLEIISPTKKWDKRHVVAKGNTIHFRSKLRPFVGVSPNSDRSLKRFLREQGFILETSHSSYTHSIFLEYPNFYREHEKSLLSKLEAHEGPLLRFGRWPYESKSALCISGDIDALTIWDYALRIFRK
;
A
#
# COMPACT_ATOMS: atom_id res chain seq x y z
N MET A 1 12.13 27.27 4.88
CA MET A 1 10.99 27.08 3.96
C MET A 1 9.99 28.22 4.05
N THR A 2 9.51 28.76 2.93
CA THR A 2 8.39 29.72 2.86
C THR A 2 7.25 29.08 2.06
N SER A 3 6.02 29.60 2.19
CA SER A 3 4.87 29.08 1.44
C SER A 3 5.12 29.10 -0.07
N LYS A 4 5.77 30.16 -0.58
CA LYS A 4 6.20 30.26 -1.98
C LYS A 4 7.21 29.18 -2.38
N LYS A 5 8.15 28.81 -1.50
CA LYS A 5 9.13 27.74 -1.81
C LYS A 5 8.43 26.38 -1.88
N MET A 6 7.53 26.09 -0.94
CA MET A 6 6.74 24.85 -0.96
C MET A 6 5.83 24.81 -2.18
N ASP A 7 5.20 25.94 -2.52
CA ASP A 7 4.37 26.06 -3.71
C ASP A 7 5.16 25.76 -5.00
N ASN A 8 6.35 26.33 -5.14
CA ASN A 8 7.23 26.03 -6.27
C ASN A 8 7.65 24.56 -6.29
N ALA A 9 7.87 23.95 -5.13
CA ALA A 9 8.23 22.54 -5.02
C ALA A 9 7.08 21.63 -5.44
N LEU A 10 5.85 21.87 -4.96
CA LEU A 10 4.64 21.16 -5.37
C LEU A 10 4.35 21.35 -6.88
N ALA A 11 4.50 22.57 -7.41
CA ALA A 11 4.34 22.82 -8.83
C ALA A 11 5.35 22.05 -9.69
N HIS A 12 6.60 21.95 -9.23
CA HIS A 12 7.64 21.16 -9.91
C HIS A 12 7.34 19.67 -9.82
N PHE A 13 6.96 19.18 -8.65
CA PHE A 13 6.55 17.80 -8.41
C PHE A 13 5.40 17.39 -9.35
N GLY A 14 4.36 18.21 -9.44
CA GLY A 14 3.22 18.00 -10.33
C GLY A 14 3.64 17.91 -11.80
N LYS A 15 4.62 18.69 -12.25
CA LYS A 15 5.18 18.60 -13.61
C LYS A 15 5.88 17.26 -13.85
N VAL A 16 6.70 16.81 -12.90
CA VAL A 16 7.36 15.50 -13.01
C VAL A 16 6.31 14.39 -13.08
N LEU A 17 5.31 14.37 -12.19
CA LEU A 17 4.23 13.38 -12.22
C LEU A 17 3.45 13.37 -13.54
N ALA A 18 3.14 14.54 -14.08
CA ALA A 18 2.41 14.68 -15.34
C ALA A 18 3.19 14.11 -16.55
N GLN A 19 4.52 14.21 -16.56
CA GLN A 19 5.35 13.62 -17.63
C GLN A 19 5.21 12.09 -17.70
N TYR A 20 4.91 11.45 -16.58
CA TYR A 20 4.74 9.99 -16.49
C TYR A 20 3.27 9.55 -16.44
N ASP A 21 2.30 10.48 -16.47
CA ASP A 21 0.86 10.19 -16.30
C ASP A 21 0.61 9.34 -15.04
N VAL A 22 1.04 9.86 -13.89
CA VAL A 22 0.90 9.23 -12.57
C VAL A 22 0.44 10.25 -11.53
N GLY A 23 -0.02 9.76 -10.37
CA GLY A 23 -0.41 10.60 -9.25
C GLY A 23 0.44 10.39 -8.01
N ALA A 24 0.19 11.22 -6.99
CA ALA A 24 0.84 11.13 -5.68
C ALA A 24 -0.15 11.47 -4.54
N SER A 25 0.20 11.09 -3.31
CA SER A 25 -0.58 11.42 -2.11
C SER A 25 0.29 12.12 -1.08
N PHE A 26 -0.09 13.33 -0.67
CA PHE A 26 0.63 14.13 0.32
C PHE A 26 -0.20 14.35 1.58
N PRO A 27 0.07 13.62 2.67
CA PRO A 27 -0.49 13.95 3.98
C PRO A 27 -0.05 15.34 4.43
N ILE A 28 -0.99 16.20 4.82
CA ILE A 28 -0.71 17.55 5.34
C ILE A 28 -1.39 17.77 6.69
N THR A 29 -0.70 18.46 7.60
CA THR A 29 -1.31 18.80 8.89
C THR A 29 -2.47 19.79 8.68
N ALA A 30 -3.61 19.55 9.32
CA ALA A 30 -4.77 20.42 9.15
C ALA A 30 -4.48 21.86 9.62
N SER A 31 -3.61 22.04 10.62
CA SER A 31 -3.21 23.38 11.06
C SER A 31 -2.36 24.13 10.03
N ALA A 32 -1.47 23.47 9.28
CA ALA A 32 -0.72 24.11 8.20
C ALA A 32 -1.65 24.48 7.04
N LEU A 33 -2.57 23.57 6.68
CA LEU A 33 -3.59 23.83 5.67
C LEU A 33 -4.46 25.04 6.03
N ALA A 34 -4.93 25.14 7.28
CA ALA A 34 -5.78 26.24 7.74
C ALA A 34 -5.10 27.62 7.63
N ARG A 35 -3.77 27.68 7.87
CA ARG A 35 -3.00 28.93 7.87
C ARG A 35 -2.65 29.43 6.47
N ASN A 36 -2.54 28.55 5.49
CA ASN A 36 -1.98 28.88 4.17
C ASN A 36 -3.03 28.74 3.07
N LYS A 37 -4.05 29.59 3.13
CA LYS A 37 -5.19 29.55 2.21
C LYS A 37 -4.75 29.74 0.75
N GLY A 38 -5.24 28.88 -0.15
CA GLY A 38 -5.05 28.99 -1.60
C GLY A 38 -3.80 28.28 -2.13
N VAL A 39 -2.90 27.81 -1.25
CA VAL A 39 -1.68 27.11 -1.67
C VAL A 39 -2.02 25.69 -2.15
N ILE A 40 -2.83 24.96 -1.39
CA ILE A 40 -3.12 23.55 -1.64
C ILE A 40 -4.30 23.38 -2.60
N GLU A 41 -5.31 24.24 -2.50
CA GLU A 41 -6.58 24.07 -3.23
C GLU A 41 -6.39 24.07 -4.76
N LYS A 42 -5.42 24.81 -5.27
CA LYS A 42 -5.12 24.85 -6.71
C LYS A 42 -4.53 23.55 -7.28
N TYR A 43 -4.07 22.64 -6.42
CA TYR A 43 -3.55 21.34 -6.84
C TYR A 43 -4.64 20.26 -6.87
N GLN A 44 -5.87 20.55 -6.43
CA GLN A 44 -6.97 19.58 -6.39
C GLN A 44 -7.43 19.12 -7.79
N GLU A 45 -7.19 19.94 -8.82
CA GLU A 45 -7.47 19.56 -10.23
C GLU A 45 -6.36 18.69 -10.83
N GLN A 46 -5.22 18.55 -10.15
CA GLN A 46 -4.15 17.65 -10.54
C GLN A 46 -4.39 16.25 -9.99
N ASN A 47 -3.65 15.27 -10.49
CA ASN A 47 -3.68 13.89 -9.99
C ASN A 47 -2.95 13.77 -8.63
N ILE A 48 -3.29 14.61 -7.66
CA ILE A 48 -2.66 14.70 -6.35
C ILE A 48 -3.73 14.58 -5.27
N GLU A 49 -3.56 13.61 -4.39
CA GLU A 49 -4.36 13.48 -3.18
C GLU A 49 -3.72 14.27 -2.03
N PHE A 50 -4.53 14.94 -1.24
CA PHE A 50 -4.12 15.47 0.06
C PHE A 50 -4.82 14.71 1.18
N ALA A 51 -4.03 14.03 2.01
CA ALA A 51 -4.50 13.24 3.15
C ALA A 51 -4.31 14.00 4.47
N VAL A 52 -4.96 13.58 5.55
CA VAL A 52 -4.79 14.20 6.87
C VAL A 52 -3.50 13.69 7.54
N HIS A 53 -2.64 14.62 7.97
CA HIS A 53 -1.43 14.30 8.73
C HIS A 53 -1.52 14.74 10.20
N GLY A 54 -2.67 14.47 10.82
CA GLY A 54 -3.05 15.02 12.13
C GLY A 54 -3.50 16.48 12.10
N LEU A 55 -4.02 16.96 13.23
CA LEU A 55 -4.31 18.38 13.41
C LEU A 55 -3.02 19.19 13.51
N TYR A 56 -2.08 18.68 14.29
CA TYR A 56 -0.73 19.20 14.49
C TYR A 56 0.30 18.10 14.23
N HIS A 57 1.54 18.50 13.98
CA HIS A 57 2.65 17.58 13.79
C HIS A 57 3.20 17.09 15.14
N ILE A 58 2.45 16.23 15.85
CA ILE A 58 2.78 15.71 17.18
C ILE A 58 2.71 14.17 17.22
N ASP A 59 3.39 13.55 18.19
CA ASP A 59 3.34 12.10 18.38
C ASP A 59 1.96 11.69 18.94
N HIS A 60 1.07 11.18 18.11
CA HIS A 60 -0.26 10.74 18.55
C HIS A 60 -0.22 9.54 19.50
N SER A 61 0.89 8.79 19.59
CA SER A 61 1.01 7.64 20.49
C SER A 61 1.08 8.02 21.97
N VAL A 62 1.27 9.31 22.30
CA VAL A 62 1.23 9.81 23.69
C VAL A 62 -0.12 10.43 24.07
N LEU A 63 -1.03 10.60 23.10
CA LEU A 63 -2.34 11.18 23.34
C LEU A 63 -3.36 10.13 23.81
N THR A 64 -4.28 10.55 24.67
CA THR A 64 -5.44 9.71 25.02
C THR A 64 -6.34 9.47 23.81
N PHE A 65 -7.13 8.40 23.85
CA PHE A 65 -8.08 8.06 22.79
C PHE A 65 -9.05 9.22 22.48
N ASN A 66 -9.61 9.86 23.52
CA ASN A 66 -10.56 10.97 23.35
C ASN A 66 -9.89 12.22 22.74
N GLN A 67 -8.62 12.49 23.09
CA GLN A 67 -7.85 13.56 22.44
C GLN A 67 -7.64 13.26 20.95
N GLN A 68 -7.29 12.01 20.61
CA GLN A 68 -7.14 11.61 19.21
C GLN A 68 -8.45 11.74 18.42
N ILE A 69 -9.58 11.31 18.97
CA ILE A 69 -10.91 11.51 18.35
C ILE A 69 -11.19 13.00 18.10
N ALA A 70 -10.96 13.86 19.09
CA ALA A 70 -11.19 15.29 18.98
C ALA A 70 -10.30 15.93 17.89
N ASP A 71 -9.00 15.62 17.92
CA ASP A 71 -8.02 16.15 16.96
C ASP A 71 -8.32 15.68 15.53
N PHE A 72 -8.60 14.39 15.34
CA PHE A 72 -8.90 13.81 14.03
C PHE A 72 -10.21 14.34 13.47
N THR A 73 -11.25 14.48 14.30
CA THR A 73 -12.52 15.11 13.92
C THR A 73 -12.29 16.55 13.48
N LYS A 74 -11.53 17.33 14.25
CA LYS A 74 -11.24 18.73 13.90
C LYS A 74 -10.37 18.86 12.65
N ALA A 75 -9.42 17.95 12.45
CA ALA A 75 -8.60 17.92 11.25
C ALA A 75 -9.46 17.68 10.00
N ARG A 76 -10.37 16.69 10.03
CA ARG A 76 -11.31 16.43 8.94
C ARG A 76 -12.24 17.61 8.66
N GLN A 77 -12.80 18.21 9.72
CA GLN A 77 -13.63 19.40 9.59
C GLN A 77 -12.86 20.52 8.88
N THR A 78 -11.60 20.74 9.26
CA THR A 78 -10.73 21.76 8.65
C THR A 78 -10.52 21.48 7.16
N PHE A 79 -10.26 20.23 6.76
CA PHE A 79 -10.17 19.87 5.34
C PHE A 79 -11.48 20.13 4.59
N GLY A 80 -12.62 19.74 5.17
CA GLY A 80 -13.95 19.97 4.60
C GLY A 80 -14.27 21.46 4.42
N GLU A 81 -13.95 22.31 5.41
CA GLU A 81 -14.09 23.77 5.34
C GLU A 81 -13.23 24.40 4.24
N ARG A 82 -12.19 23.70 3.78
CA ARG A 82 -11.33 24.11 2.66
C ARG A 82 -11.76 23.51 1.32
N GLY A 83 -12.81 22.70 1.29
CA GLY A 83 -13.25 22.01 0.07
C GLY A 83 -12.33 20.86 -0.36
N ILE A 84 -11.46 20.38 0.55
CA ILE A 84 -10.54 19.27 0.28
C ILE A 84 -11.16 17.99 0.82
N ASN A 85 -11.48 17.07 -0.09
CA ASN A 85 -11.94 15.74 0.29
C ASN A 85 -10.74 14.87 0.64
N SER A 86 -10.61 14.50 1.92
CA SER A 86 -9.55 13.61 2.40
C SER A 86 -10.15 12.35 2.99
N SER A 87 -9.84 11.21 2.37
CA SER A 87 -10.18 9.88 2.90
C SER A 87 -9.06 9.23 3.70
N GLY A 88 -7.86 9.79 3.64
CA GLY A 88 -6.65 9.20 4.20
C GLY A 88 -6.14 9.85 5.47
N PHE A 89 -5.37 9.06 6.22
CA PHE A 89 -4.61 9.53 7.38
C PHE A 89 -3.17 8.99 7.33
N ARG A 90 -2.21 9.77 7.84
CA ARG A 90 -0.89 9.29 8.26
C ARG A 90 -0.50 10.02 9.54
N SER A 91 -0.04 9.30 10.56
CA SER A 91 0.48 9.90 11.78
C SER A 91 1.80 10.62 11.49
N PRO A 92 1.99 11.85 12.03
CA PRO A 92 3.29 12.45 12.20
C PRO A 92 4.28 11.47 12.80
N TYR A 93 5.50 11.53 12.30
CA TYR A 93 6.60 10.65 12.71
C TYR A 93 6.33 9.16 12.49
N LEU A 94 5.29 8.77 11.75
CA LEU A 94 4.85 7.38 11.59
C LEU A 94 4.54 6.71 12.94
N ARG A 95 4.24 7.52 13.97
CA ARG A 95 4.03 7.07 15.35
C ARG A 95 2.55 6.84 15.64
N PHE A 96 2.24 5.62 16.04
CA PHE A 96 0.87 5.23 16.39
C PHE A 96 0.89 4.04 17.37
N HIS A 97 -0.30 3.71 17.87
CA HIS A 97 -0.57 2.46 18.59
C HIS A 97 -1.99 1.98 18.24
N GLU A 98 -2.43 0.83 18.74
CA GLU A 98 -3.74 0.24 18.42
C GLU A 98 -4.93 1.22 18.61
N LYS A 99 -4.94 2.01 19.70
CA LYS A 99 -6.02 2.99 19.93
C LYS A 99 -6.02 4.13 18.90
N THR A 100 -4.91 4.38 18.21
CA THR A 100 -4.80 5.38 17.14
C THR A 100 -5.53 4.88 15.90
N ILE A 101 -5.28 3.64 15.50
CA ILE A 101 -5.99 3.00 14.38
C ILE A 101 -7.49 2.96 14.65
N LYS A 102 -7.89 2.63 15.89
CA LYS A 102 -9.29 2.69 16.30
C LYS A 102 -9.87 4.11 16.19
N ALA A 103 -9.15 5.14 16.62
CA ALA A 103 -9.62 6.53 16.54
C ALA A 103 -9.72 7.01 15.07
N ILE A 104 -8.78 6.60 14.21
CA ILE A 104 -8.83 6.84 12.76
C ILE A 104 -10.09 6.19 12.17
N SER A 105 -10.39 4.95 12.55
CA SER A 105 -11.62 4.26 12.14
C SER A 105 -12.89 4.98 12.58
N GLU A 106 -13.01 5.31 13.87
CA GLU A 106 -14.21 5.94 14.43
C GLU A 106 -14.46 7.36 13.89
N THR A 107 -13.42 8.04 13.41
CA THR A 107 -13.56 9.36 12.76
C THR A 107 -13.82 9.27 11.26
N GLY A 108 -13.97 8.07 10.70
CA GLY A 108 -14.49 7.83 9.36
C GLY A 108 -13.45 7.94 8.25
N PHE A 109 -12.16 7.74 8.55
CA PHE A 109 -11.15 7.59 7.50
C PHE A 109 -11.34 6.25 6.76
N LEU A 110 -10.83 6.16 5.54
CA LEU A 110 -10.83 4.92 4.75
C LEU A 110 -9.54 4.14 4.97
N TYR A 111 -8.42 4.84 5.12
CA TYR A 111 -7.11 4.24 5.17
C TYR A 111 -6.17 4.98 6.11
N ASP A 112 -5.17 4.25 6.60
CA ASP A 112 -4.02 4.75 7.35
C ASP A 112 -2.74 4.38 6.59
N SER A 113 -1.74 5.25 6.59
CA SER A 113 -0.41 4.96 6.04
C SER A 113 0.71 5.26 7.03
N SER A 114 0.51 4.92 8.30
CA SER A 114 1.46 5.17 9.40
C SER A 114 2.43 4.02 9.66
N SER A 115 2.03 2.77 9.34
CA SER A 115 2.95 1.64 9.46
C SER A 115 4.13 1.78 8.49
N SER A 116 5.33 1.39 8.91
CA SER A 116 6.54 1.54 8.09
C SER A 116 7.36 0.26 8.05
N LEU A 117 7.90 -0.02 6.88
CA LEU A 117 8.78 -1.15 6.62
C LEU A 117 10.17 -0.65 6.25
N ASN A 118 11.20 -1.12 6.95
CA ASN A 118 12.58 -0.86 6.58
C ASN A 118 13.13 -1.99 5.70
N TRP A 119 13.66 -1.62 4.54
CA TRP A 119 14.17 -2.54 3.54
C TRP A 119 15.68 -2.72 3.69
N ASP A 120 16.14 -3.97 3.68
CA ASP A 120 17.56 -4.31 3.61
C ASP A 120 18.07 -4.16 2.17
N VAL A 121 18.37 -2.92 1.79
CA VAL A 121 18.80 -2.54 0.42
C VAL A 121 20.07 -1.68 0.40
N LEU A 122 20.67 -1.46 1.58
CA LEU A 122 21.84 -0.61 1.75
C LEU A 122 23.16 -1.39 1.80
N ASN A 123 23.08 -2.73 1.86
CA ASN A 123 24.22 -3.65 1.81
C ASN A 123 25.33 -3.31 2.82
N GLY A 124 24.98 -2.99 4.07
CA GLY A 124 25.96 -2.64 5.11
C GLY A 124 26.35 -1.16 5.15
N SER A 125 25.74 -0.31 4.30
CA SER A 125 25.99 1.14 4.28
C SER A 125 25.12 1.92 5.29
N GLU A 126 24.46 1.24 6.22
CA GLU A 126 23.65 1.86 7.25
C GLU A 126 24.51 2.75 8.15
N THR A 127 24.09 4.00 8.32
CA THR A 127 24.70 4.92 9.28
C THR A 127 24.01 4.81 10.65
N GLU A 128 24.69 5.29 11.69
CA GLU A 128 24.09 5.42 13.02
C GLU A 128 22.85 6.34 12.98
N ALA A 129 22.92 7.43 12.21
CA ALA A 129 21.81 8.36 12.03
C ALA A 129 20.58 7.67 11.42
N TYR A 130 20.76 6.86 10.37
CA TYR A 130 19.69 6.08 9.78
C TYR A 130 19.11 5.05 10.77
N THR A 131 19.98 4.33 11.48
CA THR A 131 19.56 3.34 12.50
C THR A 131 18.71 3.97 13.61
N ASN A 132 19.04 5.20 14.03
CA ASN A 132 18.28 5.93 15.03
C ASN A 132 16.89 6.36 14.52
N VAL A 133 16.77 6.74 13.25
CA VAL A 133 15.49 7.06 12.61
C VAL A 133 14.57 5.82 12.56
N LEU A 134 15.10 4.66 12.18
CA LEU A 134 14.34 3.40 12.17
C LEU A 134 13.75 3.06 13.56
N LYS A 135 14.57 3.21 14.62
CA LYS A 135 14.12 3.01 16.01
C LYS A 135 13.05 4.00 16.43
N PHE A 136 13.20 5.27 16.05
CA PHE A 136 12.26 6.32 16.36
C PHE A 136 10.89 6.05 15.74
N TYR A 137 10.86 5.74 14.43
CA TYR A 137 9.65 5.36 13.68
C TYR A 137 9.07 4.01 14.08
N ARG A 138 9.80 3.20 14.86
CA ARG A 138 9.45 1.79 15.17
C ARG A 138 9.16 1.00 13.89
N SER A 139 9.98 1.21 12.86
CA SER A 139 9.83 0.51 11.59
C SER A 139 10.01 -0.99 11.76
N GLU A 140 9.24 -1.77 11.02
CA GLU A 140 9.36 -3.22 11.02
C GLU A 140 10.20 -3.70 9.84
N ALA A 141 10.97 -4.77 10.04
CA ALA A 141 11.81 -5.30 8.97
C ALA A 141 10.94 -5.82 7.82
N ALA A 142 11.15 -5.27 6.62
CA ALA A 142 10.52 -5.75 5.39
C ALA A 142 10.91 -7.20 5.08
N GLU A 143 11.90 -7.78 5.76
CA GLU A 143 12.22 -9.21 5.72
C GLU A 143 11.14 -10.09 6.38
N HIS A 144 10.48 -9.62 7.43
CA HIS A 144 9.52 -10.41 8.20
C HIS A 144 8.07 -10.18 7.78
N TYR A 145 7.74 -9.00 7.29
CA TYR A 145 6.36 -8.62 6.93
C TYR A 145 6.21 -8.32 5.43
N PRO A 146 5.05 -8.64 4.83
CA PRO A 146 4.80 -8.28 3.44
C PRO A 146 4.51 -6.78 3.32
N SER A 147 4.99 -6.15 2.25
CA SER A 147 4.61 -4.78 1.91
C SER A 147 3.27 -4.77 1.17
N LEU A 148 2.19 -5.08 1.89
CA LEU A 148 0.83 -5.20 1.35
C LEU A 148 -0.19 -4.51 2.27
N PRO A 149 -1.27 -3.93 1.71
CA PRO A 149 -2.32 -3.39 2.55
C PRO A 149 -3.02 -4.48 3.39
N ARG A 150 -3.56 -4.09 4.54
CA ARG A 150 -4.33 -4.96 5.44
C ARG A 150 -5.57 -4.24 5.96
N ILE A 151 -6.65 -4.96 6.22
CA ILE A 151 -7.85 -4.38 6.81
C ILE A 151 -7.87 -4.63 8.33
N VAL A 152 -7.78 -3.55 9.10
CA VAL A 152 -7.82 -3.56 10.57
C VAL A 152 -8.89 -2.61 11.04
N ASP A 153 -9.84 -3.11 11.83
CA ASP A 153 -10.97 -2.32 12.35
C ASP A 153 -11.69 -1.49 11.29
N GLY A 154 -11.81 -2.03 10.06
CA GLY A 154 -12.48 -1.38 8.94
C GLY A 154 -11.62 -0.37 8.15
N ILE A 155 -10.38 -0.11 8.61
CA ILE A 155 -9.40 0.75 7.95
C ILE A 155 -8.45 -0.10 7.09
N VAL A 156 -8.13 0.39 5.89
CA VAL A 156 -7.04 -0.16 5.09
C VAL A 156 -5.71 0.44 5.57
N GLU A 157 -4.88 -0.33 6.26
CA GLU A 157 -3.51 0.10 6.58
C GLU A 157 -2.62 -0.16 5.36
N ILE A 158 -1.85 0.85 4.94
CA ILE A 158 -0.96 0.82 3.77
C ILE A 158 0.48 1.09 4.25
N PRO A 159 1.41 0.11 4.15
CA PRO A 159 2.76 0.29 4.66
C PRO A 159 3.56 1.31 3.86
N TYR A 160 4.27 2.20 4.58
CA TYR A 160 5.28 3.13 4.06
C TYR A 160 6.64 2.44 3.96
N SER A 161 7.49 2.80 2.99
CA SER A 161 8.80 2.16 2.78
C SER A 161 9.97 3.07 3.17
N LEU A 162 10.92 2.51 3.93
CA LEU A 162 12.20 3.14 4.28
C LEU A 162 13.37 2.36 3.63
N PRO A 163 14.41 3.04 3.11
CA PRO A 163 14.66 4.48 3.22
C PRO A 163 13.78 5.35 2.33
N ASP A 164 13.34 6.48 2.86
CA ASP A 164 12.67 7.57 2.13
C ASP A 164 13.66 8.68 1.73
N ASP A 165 13.17 9.76 1.13
CA ASP A 165 13.98 10.89 0.67
C ASP A 165 14.79 11.55 1.78
N GLU A 166 14.25 11.67 3.00
CA GLU A 166 15.01 12.21 4.14
C GLU A 166 16.20 11.30 4.46
N SER A 167 15.96 10.00 4.51
CA SER A 167 17.02 9.01 4.72
C SER A 167 18.08 9.09 3.64
N LEU A 168 17.67 9.16 2.37
CA LEU A 168 18.56 9.23 1.22
C LEU A 168 19.41 10.51 1.24
N VAL A 169 18.81 11.66 1.51
CA VAL A 169 19.47 12.98 1.39
C VAL A 169 20.29 13.32 2.64
N GLU A 170 19.81 12.98 3.84
CA GLU A 170 20.34 13.54 5.09
C GLU A 170 21.01 12.48 5.99
N ARG A 171 20.69 11.18 5.82
CA ARG A 171 21.13 10.14 6.77
C ARG A 171 22.16 9.18 6.22
N LEU A 172 22.07 8.83 4.94
CA LEU A 172 22.83 7.73 4.36
C LEU A 172 24.17 8.14 3.73
N SER A 173 24.49 9.44 3.75
CA SER A 173 25.80 9.98 3.35
C SER A 173 26.28 9.44 1.99
N PHE A 174 25.37 9.30 1.02
CA PHE A 174 25.73 8.75 -0.29
C PHE A 174 26.77 9.63 -0.99
N PRO A 175 27.82 9.03 -1.57
CA PRO A 175 28.92 9.78 -2.17
C PRO A 175 28.51 10.46 -3.49
N ASN A 176 27.45 9.98 -4.15
CA ASN A 176 26.98 10.50 -5.43
C ASN A 176 25.52 10.09 -5.69
N MET A 177 24.96 10.66 -6.76
CA MET A 177 23.59 10.41 -7.21
C MET A 177 23.34 8.94 -7.59
N GLU A 178 24.33 8.26 -8.20
CA GLU A 178 24.16 6.86 -8.63
C GLU A 178 23.90 5.93 -7.44
N GLU A 179 24.63 6.11 -6.33
CA GLU A 179 24.38 5.36 -5.09
C GLU A 179 23.02 5.68 -4.48
N MET A 180 22.57 6.94 -4.55
CA MET A 180 21.29 7.38 -4.00
C MET A 180 20.08 6.77 -4.73
N ILE A 181 20.21 6.44 -6.02
CA ILE A 181 19.14 5.82 -6.82
C ILE A 181 18.96 4.33 -6.48
N LYS A 182 20.04 3.62 -6.13
CA LYS A 182 20.06 2.15 -5.99
C LYS A 182 19.03 1.62 -4.98
N PRO A 183 18.88 2.18 -3.77
CA PRO A 183 17.92 1.67 -2.78
C PRO A 183 16.51 1.59 -3.33
N TRP A 184 15.98 2.68 -3.91
CA TRP A 184 14.62 2.71 -4.44
C TRP A 184 14.43 1.79 -5.65
N LEU A 185 15.41 1.71 -6.56
CA LEU A 185 15.34 0.75 -7.67
C LEU A 185 15.35 -0.70 -7.20
N LYS A 186 16.01 -0.99 -6.07
CA LYS A 186 16.06 -2.32 -5.47
C LYS A 186 14.75 -2.66 -4.77
N ILE A 187 14.15 -1.71 -4.03
CA ILE A 187 12.82 -1.90 -3.43
C ILE A 187 11.77 -2.16 -4.51
N LEU A 188 11.77 -1.38 -5.61
CA LEU A 188 10.87 -1.61 -6.74
C LEU A 188 11.03 -3.04 -7.31
N GLU A 189 12.27 -3.51 -7.45
CA GLU A 189 12.54 -4.86 -7.97
C GLU A 189 12.02 -5.96 -7.04
N ILE A 190 12.30 -5.85 -5.73
CA ILE A 190 11.87 -6.83 -4.74
C ILE A 190 10.34 -6.88 -4.66
N THR A 191 9.70 -5.72 -4.56
CA THR A 191 8.23 -5.62 -4.50
C THR A 191 7.59 -6.12 -5.79
N TYR A 192 8.16 -5.82 -6.95
CA TYR A 192 7.70 -6.34 -8.24
C TYR A 192 7.76 -7.88 -8.32
N GLN A 193 8.85 -8.48 -7.86
CA GLN A 193 9.01 -9.94 -7.84
C GLN A 193 8.01 -10.62 -6.92
N LYS A 194 7.69 -9.99 -5.78
CA LYS A 194 6.77 -10.51 -4.76
C LYS A 194 5.30 -10.14 -4.95
N GLU A 195 4.99 -9.38 -6.01
CA GLU A 195 3.65 -8.81 -6.25
C GLU A 195 3.19 -7.88 -5.10
N GLU A 196 4.11 -7.19 -4.47
CA GLU A 196 3.91 -6.30 -3.31
C GLU A 196 3.80 -4.82 -3.73
N LEU A 197 3.51 -3.95 -2.76
CA LEU A 197 3.46 -2.49 -2.92
C LEU A 197 4.80 -1.86 -2.56
N PHE A 198 5.25 -0.91 -3.37
CA PHE A 198 6.27 0.05 -2.96
C PHE A 198 5.62 1.42 -2.71
N THR A 199 5.53 1.83 -1.44
CA THR A 199 5.11 3.20 -1.07
C THR A 199 6.37 4.05 -0.92
N LEU A 200 6.77 4.72 -2.00
CA LEU A 200 7.96 5.56 -2.07
C LEU A 200 7.70 6.87 -1.33
N GLY A 201 8.52 7.09 -0.29
CA GLY A 201 8.59 8.30 0.51
C GLY A 201 9.36 9.43 -0.16
N LEU A 202 8.68 10.49 -0.60
CA LEU A 202 9.30 11.70 -1.14
C LEU A 202 8.53 12.96 -0.76
N HIS A 203 9.07 13.70 0.19
CA HIS A 203 8.50 14.98 0.65
C HIS A 203 8.64 16.04 -0.46
N PRO A 204 7.61 16.88 -0.70
CA PRO A 204 7.66 17.87 -1.78
C PRO A 204 8.88 18.80 -1.72
N GLU A 205 9.33 19.21 -0.53
CA GLU A 205 10.50 20.07 -0.36
C GLU A 205 11.83 19.48 -0.84
N ARG A 206 11.92 18.15 -1.01
CA ARG A 206 13.13 17.46 -1.50
C ARG A 206 13.05 17.05 -2.97
N ILE A 207 12.01 17.47 -3.69
CA ILE A 207 11.85 17.10 -5.11
C ILE A 207 13.07 17.46 -5.95
N TYR A 208 13.73 18.59 -5.71
CA TYR A 208 14.90 19.00 -6.49
C TYR A 208 16.13 18.12 -6.25
N GLN A 209 16.26 17.54 -5.06
CA GLN A 209 17.33 16.62 -4.69
C GLN A 209 17.04 15.19 -5.19
N CYS A 210 15.76 14.82 -5.25
CA CYS A 210 15.31 13.47 -5.56
C CYS A 210 14.60 13.31 -6.90
N GLU A 211 14.60 14.33 -7.78
CA GLU A 211 13.98 14.27 -9.11
C GLU A 211 14.54 13.12 -9.93
N ILE A 212 15.88 13.04 -10.06
CA ILE A 212 16.54 11.97 -10.81
C ILE A 212 16.21 10.58 -10.23
N PRO A 213 16.36 10.32 -8.90
CA PRO A 213 15.91 9.06 -8.30
C PRO A 213 14.44 8.71 -8.55
N LEU A 214 13.53 9.68 -8.43
CA LEU A 214 12.11 9.48 -8.70
C LEU A 214 11.88 9.08 -10.16
N GLU A 215 12.47 9.82 -11.09
CA GLU A 215 12.35 9.55 -12.52
C GLU A 215 12.88 8.16 -12.89
N GLU A 216 14.02 7.73 -12.34
CA GLU A 216 14.57 6.41 -12.62
C GLU A 216 13.65 5.28 -12.12
N VAL A 217 13.01 5.46 -10.96
CA VAL A 217 11.99 4.52 -10.46
C VAL A 217 10.78 4.49 -11.39
N LEU A 218 10.26 5.65 -11.80
CA LEU A 218 9.11 5.74 -12.70
C LEU A 218 9.40 5.13 -14.08
N LYS A 219 10.57 5.43 -14.66
CA LYS A 219 11.05 4.84 -15.92
C LYS A 219 11.15 3.32 -15.81
N LYS A 220 11.75 2.79 -14.73
CA LYS A 220 11.86 1.34 -14.52
C LYS A 220 10.47 0.72 -14.35
N ALA A 221 9.59 1.30 -13.54
CA ALA A 221 8.24 0.80 -13.29
C ALA A 221 7.39 0.71 -14.56
N LYS A 222 7.42 1.75 -15.41
CA LYS A 222 6.67 1.78 -16.69
C LYS A 222 7.18 0.78 -17.73
N LYS A 223 8.44 0.33 -17.64
CA LYS A 223 9.05 -0.67 -18.55
C LYS A 223 8.73 -2.12 -18.18
N LEU A 224 8.26 -2.40 -16.96
CA LEU A 224 8.02 -3.76 -16.48
C LEU A 224 6.75 -4.37 -17.10
N THR A 225 6.78 -5.68 -17.38
CA THR A 225 5.65 -6.47 -17.88
C THR A 225 5.55 -7.81 -17.14
N PRO A 226 4.39 -8.18 -16.54
CA PRO A 226 3.16 -7.36 -16.43
C PRO A 226 3.38 -6.02 -15.75
N LYS A 227 2.52 -5.03 -16.03
CA LYS A 227 2.74 -3.65 -15.59
C LYS A 227 2.73 -3.48 -14.07
N VAL A 228 3.35 -2.40 -13.61
CA VAL A 228 3.19 -1.87 -12.24
C VAL A 228 1.98 -0.93 -12.22
N TRP A 229 1.09 -1.10 -11.26
CA TRP A 229 0.01 -0.13 -11.03
C TRP A 229 0.55 1.04 -10.21
N ILE A 230 0.73 2.20 -10.86
CA ILE A 230 1.16 3.42 -10.18
C ILE A 230 -0.09 4.20 -9.78
N ALA A 231 -0.30 4.39 -8.49
CA ALA A 231 -1.56 4.91 -7.95
C ALA A 231 -1.36 5.71 -6.66
N ARG A 232 -2.33 6.58 -6.38
CA ARG A 232 -2.44 7.29 -5.11
C ARG A 232 -2.88 6.34 -3.98
N LEU A 233 -2.68 6.76 -2.73
CA LEU A 233 -3.07 5.99 -1.54
C LEU A 233 -4.60 5.78 -1.46
N ASP A 234 -5.42 6.79 -1.77
CA ASP A 234 -6.88 6.64 -1.84
C ASP A 234 -7.31 5.57 -2.86
N GLU A 235 -6.71 5.57 -4.05
CA GLU A 235 -7.00 4.58 -5.09
C GLU A 235 -6.65 3.16 -4.62
N ILE A 236 -5.47 2.98 -4.01
CA ILE A 236 -5.04 1.70 -3.43
C ILE A 236 -6.01 1.25 -2.35
N ALA A 237 -6.40 2.14 -1.43
CA ALA A 237 -7.32 1.84 -0.35
C ALA A 237 -8.70 1.42 -0.87
N GLN A 238 -9.25 2.19 -1.82
CA GLN A 238 -10.54 1.90 -2.44
C GLN A 238 -10.52 0.55 -3.16
N TRP A 239 -9.48 0.30 -3.96
CA TRP A 239 -9.30 -0.97 -4.66
C TRP A 239 -9.23 -2.14 -3.68
N TRP A 240 -8.38 -2.03 -2.66
CA TRP A 240 -8.17 -3.10 -1.69
C TRP A 240 -9.44 -3.45 -0.93
N ASN A 241 -10.18 -2.44 -0.46
CA ASN A 241 -11.44 -2.58 0.26
C ASN A 241 -12.57 -3.14 -0.63
N GLN A 242 -12.65 -2.74 -1.91
CA GLN A 242 -13.67 -3.27 -2.82
C GLN A 242 -13.35 -4.71 -3.23
N ARG A 243 -12.10 -5.00 -3.60
CA ARG A 243 -11.67 -6.31 -4.09
C ARG A 243 -11.78 -7.38 -3.01
N SER A 244 -11.44 -7.05 -1.76
CA SER A 244 -11.55 -8.00 -0.63
C SER A 244 -12.99 -8.47 -0.36
N LYS A 245 -14.00 -7.74 -0.84
CA LYS A 245 -15.42 -8.07 -0.72
C LYS A 245 -15.95 -8.94 -1.86
N VAL A 246 -15.15 -9.18 -2.91
CA VAL A 246 -15.58 -10.02 -4.04
C VAL A 246 -15.77 -11.46 -3.57
N LYS A 247 -16.96 -12.01 -3.86
CA LYS A 247 -17.31 -13.40 -3.57
C LYS A 247 -17.62 -14.12 -4.88
N PRO A 248 -16.78 -15.09 -5.30
CA PRO A 248 -17.10 -15.92 -6.46
C PRO A 248 -18.20 -16.93 -6.10
N VAL A 249 -18.99 -17.31 -7.10
CA VAL A 249 -19.89 -18.46 -7.05
C VAL A 249 -19.24 -19.61 -7.82
N ILE A 250 -19.02 -20.73 -7.14
CA ILE A 250 -18.36 -21.91 -7.71
C ILE A 250 -19.44 -22.96 -8.01
N LEU A 251 -19.48 -23.47 -9.24
CA LEU A 251 -20.41 -24.51 -9.68
C LEU A 251 -19.61 -25.69 -10.24
N SER A 252 -19.92 -26.91 -9.82
CA SER A 252 -19.45 -28.14 -10.48
C SER A 252 -20.47 -28.48 -11.56
N ILE A 253 -20.04 -28.59 -12.82
CA ILE A 253 -20.94 -28.88 -13.95
C ILE A 253 -20.77 -30.29 -14.50
N ALA A 254 -19.57 -30.88 -14.33
CA ALA A 254 -19.27 -32.28 -14.59
C ALA A 254 -18.12 -32.73 -13.66
N PRO A 255 -17.75 -34.02 -13.64
CA PRO A 255 -16.54 -34.48 -12.96
C PRO A 255 -15.32 -33.67 -13.43
N GLU A 256 -14.56 -33.14 -12.47
CA GLU A 256 -13.37 -32.29 -12.70
C GLU A 256 -13.63 -30.96 -13.43
N GLU A 257 -14.87 -30.61 -13.77
CA GLU A 257 -15.19 -29.43 -14.57
C GLU A 257 -16.01 -28.41 -13.77
N PHE A 258 -15.52 -27.17 -13.74
CA PHE A 258 -16.03 -26.12 -12.85
C PHE A 258 -16.29 -24.81 -13.58
N LEU A 259 -17.33 -24.10 -13.14
CA LEU A 259 -17.58 -22.70 -13.47
C LEU A 259 -17.38 -21.83 -12.24
N VAL A 260 -16.59 -20.77 -12.38
CA VAL A 260 -16.47 -19.69 -11.39
C VAL A 260 -17.11 -18.44 -11.94
N LYS A 261 -18.25 -18.05 -11.36
CA LYS A 261 -18.98 -16.82 -11.70
C LYS A 261 -18.60 -15.70 -10.74
N ILE A 262 -18.29 -14.53 -11.28
CA ILE A 262 -17.83 -13.38 -10.52
C ILE A 262 -18.70 -12.19 -10.88
N LYS A 263 -19.16 -11.43 -9.87
CA LYS A 263 -19.85 -10.16 -10.13
C LYS A 263 -18.88 -9.20 -10.82
N GLN A 264 -19.34 -8.54 -11.87
CA GLN A 264 -18.51 -7.60 -12.63
C GLN A 264 -17.92 -6.54 -11.70
N MET A 265 -16.60 -6.40 -11.74
CA MET A 265 -15.82 -5.39 -11.04
C MET A 265 -14.73 -4.91 -12.00
N PRO A 266 -14.75 -3.64 -12.44
CA PRO A 266 -13.73 -3.11 -13.33
C PRO A 266 -12.32 -3.34 -12.79
N GLY A 267 -11.39 -3.77 -13.65
CA GLY A 267 -10.01 -4.04 -13.29
C GLY A 267 -9.75 -5.37 -12.55
N LEU A 268 -10.78 -6.10 -12.11
CA LEU A 268 -10.57 -7.39 -11.45
C LEU A 268 -9.91 -8.40 -12.39
N THR A 269 -8.81 -8.97 -11.92
CA THR A 269 -8.02 -9.94 -12.67
C THR A 269 -8.19 -11.31 -12.05
N VAL A 270 -8.51 -12.33 -12.86
CA VAL A 270 -8.52 -13.73 -12.44
C VAL A 270 -7.27 -14.40 -12.97
N LEU A 271 -6.41 -14.86 -12.06
CA LEU A 271 -5.16 -15.53 -12.37
C LEU A 271 -5.33 -17.03 -12.17
N GLY A 272 -4.90 -17.80 -13.17
CA GLY A 272 -4.78 -19.25 -13.08
C GLY A 272 -3.34 -19.69 -13.27
N ARG A 273 -2.94 -20.73 -12.53
CA ARG A 273 -1.64 -21.40 -12.64
C ARG A 273 -1.86 -22.90 -12.68
N ASN A 274 -1.12 -23.58 -13.55
CA ASN A 274 -1.11 -25.05 -13.70
C ASN A 274 -2.52 -25.65 -13.76
N LEU A 275 -3.40 -24.99 -14.51
CA LEU A 275 -4.83 -25.26 -14.59
C LEU A 275 -5.27 -25.26 -16.07
N GLU A 276 -6.10 -26.22 -16.47
CA GLU A 276 -6.70 -26.24 -17.81
C GLU A 276 -7.90 -25.27 -17.85
N ILE A 277 -7.67 -24.02 -18.28
CA ILE A 277 -8.74 -23.03 -18.41
C ILE A 277 -9.31 -23.09 -19.83
N ILE A 278 -10.60 -23.43 -19.92
CA ILE A 278 -11.35 -23.55 -21.17
C ILE A 278 -11.81 -22.17 -21.67
N SER A 279 -12.13 -21.26 -20.75
CA SER A 279 -12.39 -19.85 -21.10
C SER A 279 -11.16 -19.22 -21.79
N PRO A 280 -11.34 -18.20 -22.66
CA PRO A 280 -10.21 -17.51 -23.28
C PRO A 280 -9.21 -17.00 -22.24
N THR A 281 -7.93 -17.25 -22.47
CA THR A 281 -6.85 -16.81 -21.59
C THR A 281 -5.81 -15.99 -22.35
N LYS A 282 -4.96 -15.31 -21.60
CA LYS A 282 -3.70 -14.77 -22.12
C LYS A 282 -2.59 -14.97 -21.10
N LYS A 283 -1.36 -15.12 -21.58
CA LYS A 283 -0.18 -15.19 -20.71
C LYS A 283 -0.07 -13.91 -19.88
N TRP A 284 0.13 -14.07 -18.57
CA TRP A 284 0.38 -12.95 -17.66
C TRP A 284 1.87 -12.84 -17.38
N ASP A 285 2.43 -13.84 -16.71
CA ASP A 285 3.85 -13.96 -16.47
C ASP A 285 4.36 -15.36 -16.87
N LYS A 286 5.49 -15.80 -16.30
CA LYS A 286 6.03 -17.13 -16.59
C LYS A 286 5.17 -18.27 -16.05
N ARG A 287 4.38 -18.04 -15.00
CA ARG A 287 3.66 -19.08 -14.24
C ARG A 287 2.14 -18.96 -14.32
N HIS A 288 1.61 -17.78 -14.60
CA HIS A 288 0.18 -17.53 -14.58
C HIS A 288 -0.35 -17.07 -15.94
N VAL A 289 -1.63 -17.37 -16.14
CA VAL A 289 -2.46 -16.82 -17.21
C VAL A 289 -3.58 -15.97 -16.61
N VAL A 290 -4.02 -14.95 -17.35
CA VAL A 290 -5.26 -14.22 -17.04
C VAL A 290 -6.41 -14.91 -17.74
N ALA A 291 -7.44 -15.31 -17.00
CA ALA A 291 -8.70 -15.79 -17.55
C ALA A 291 -9.63 -14.61 -17.87
N LYS A 292 -10.29 -14.64 -19.03
CA LYS A 292 -11.15 -13.55 -19.52
C LYS A 292 -12.62 -13.80 -19.20
N GLY A 293 -13.34 -12.70 -18.94
CA GLY A 293 -14.79 -12.70 -18.70
C GLY A 293 -15.16 -12.85 -17.22
N ASN A 294 -16.47 -12.80 -16.96
CA ASN A 294 -17.05 -12.89 -15.60
C ASN A 294 -17.44 -14.32 -15.22
N THR A 295 -17.31 -15.28 -16.15
CA THR A 295 -17.54 -16.71 -15.92
C THR A 295 -16.33 -17.45 -16.44
N ILE A 296 -15.58 -18.05 -15.51
CA ILE A 296 -14.35 -18.76 -15.81
C ILE A 296 -14.65 -20.26 -15.80
N HIS A 297 -14.48 -20.88 -16.96
CA HIS A 297 -14.63 -22.31 -17.17
C HIS A 297 -13.27 -22.98 -17.17
N PHE A 298 -13.08 -24.02 -16.37
CA PHE A 298 -11.82 -24.75 -16.29
C PHE A 298 -12.04 -26.21 -15.87
N ARG A 299 -11.05 -27.05 -16.15
CA ARG A 299 -10.96 -28.44 -15.69
C ARG A 299 -9.81 -28.61 -14.71
N SER A 300 -10.04 -29.37 -13.64
CA SER A 300 -9.02 -29.72 -12.65
C SER A 300 -9.41 -30.94 -11.83
N LYS A 301 -8.47 -31.87 -11.68
CA LYS A 301 -8.63 -33.04 -10.79
C LYS A 301 -8.71 -32.66 -9.30
N LEU A 302 -7.88 -31.70 -8.88
CA LEU A 302 -7.92 -31.12 -7.53
C LEU A 302 -8.61 -29.77 -7.58
N ARG A 303 -9.35 -29.41 -6.53
CA ARG A 303 -9.95 -28.06 -6.46
C ARG A 303 -8.83 -27.02 -6.43
N PRO A 304 -8.78 -26.07 -7.39
CA PRO A 304 -7.68 -25.10 -7.52
C PRO A 304 -7.87 -23.91 -6.57
N PHE A 305 -8.47 -24.15 -5.41
CA PHE A 305 -8.76 -23.14 -4.39
C PHE A 305 -7.99 -23.52 -3.12
N VAL A 306 -7.85 -22.57 -2.21
CA VAL A 306 -7.24 -22.86 -0.90
C VAL A 306 -8.31 -23.46 0.02
N GLY A 307 -8.18 -24.75 0.27
CA GLY A 307 -8.93 -25.44 1.31
C GLY A 307 -8.45 -24.99 2.69
N VAL A 308 -9.37 -24.65 3.58
CA VAL A 308 -9.06 -24.25 4.95
C VAL A 308 -9.85 -25.10 5.93
N SER A 309 -9.17 -25.70 6.90
CA SER A 309 -9.79 -26.48 7.97
C SER A 309 -10.77 -25.61 8.78
N PRO A 310 -11.94 -26.13 9.21
CA PRO A 310 -12.85 -25.44 10.11
C PRO A 310 -12.21 -25.01 11.42
N ASN A 311 -11.19 -25.74 11.87
CA ASN A 311 -10.42 -25.46 13.08
C ASN A 311 -9.44 -24.29 12.94
N SER A 312 -9.31 -23.72 11.73
CA SER A 312 -8.38 -22.62 11.50
C SER A 312 -8.91 -21.29 12.00
N ASP A 313 -7.98 -20.45 12.46
CA ASP A 313 -8.22 -19.09 12.88
C ASP A 313 -8.99 -18.29 11.82
N ARG A 314 -9.90 -17.43 12.27
CA ARG A 314 -10.64 -16.50 11.41
C ARG A 314 -9.71 -15.49 10.76
N SER A 315 -8.61 -15.10 11.44
CA SER A 315 -7.60 -14.18 10.92
C SER A 315 -6.95 -14.72 9.64
N LEU A 316 -6.66 -16.03 9.58
CA LEU A 316 -6.14 -16.69 8.37
C LEU A 316 -7.09 -16.52 7.19
N LYS A 317 -8.38 -16.84 7.39
CA LYS A 317 -9.39 -16.75 6.32
C LYS A 317 -9.59 -15.32 5.84
N ARG A 318 -9.52 -14.35 6.75
CA ARG A 318 -9.57 -12.92 6.41
C ARG A 318 -8.35 -12.53 5.58
N PHE A 319 -7.14 -12.82 6.09
CA PHE A 319 -5.88 -12.53 5.41
C PHE A 319 -5.86 -13.11 3.99
N LEU A 320 -6.14 -14.40 3.80
CA LEU A 320 -6.08 -15.01 2.48
C LEU A 320 -7.08 -14.40 1.47
N ARG A 321 -8.29 -14.04 1.91
CA ARG A 321 -9.26 -13.32 1.05
C ARG A 321 -8.75 -11.93 0.68
N GLU A 322 -8.17 -11.23 1.64
CA GLU A 322 -7.48 -9.95 1.40
C GLU A 322 -6.29 -10.13 0.45
N GLN A 323 -5.65 -11.28 0.39
CA GLN A 323 -4.60 -11.55 -0.60
C GLN A 323 -5.11 -12.03 -1.97
N GLY A 324 -6.43 -12.18 -2.12
CA GLY A 324 -7.09 -12.55 -3.38
C GLY A 324 -7.29 -14.05 -3.57
N PHE A 325 -6.98 -14.89 -2.58
CA PHE A 325 -7.24 -16.33 -2.68
C PHE A 325 -8.73 -16.64 -2.57
N ILE A 326 -9.19 -17.57 -3.40
CA ILE A 326 -10.51 -18.17 -3.30
C ILE A 326 -10.45 -19.28 -2.26
N LEU A 327 -11.34 -19.23 -1.26
CA LEU A 327 -11.32 -20.12 -0.11
C LEU A 327 -12.53 -21.05 -0.09
N GLU A 328 -12.30 -22.30 0.31
CA GLU A 328 -13.36 -23.25 0.67
C GLU A 328 -13.05 -23.85 2.04
N THR A 329 -14.06 -23.90 2.92
CA THR A 329 -13.91 -24.60 4.20
C THR A 329 -14.20 -26.08 3.98
N SER A 330 -13.28 -26.97 4.36
CA SER A 330 -13.38 -28.42 4.11
C SER A 330 -12.74 -29.20 5.26
N HIS A 331 -13.31 -30.36 5.59
CA HIS A 331 -12.69 -31.34 6.49
C HIS A 331 -11.72 -32.31 5.77
N SER A 332 -11.73 -32.33 4.44
CA SER A 332 -10.91 -33.23 3.63
C SER A 332 -9.78 -32.47 2.96
N SER A 333 -8.54 -32.83 3.29
CA SER A 333 -7.33 -32.25 2.70
C SER A 333 -7.05 -32.75 1.28
N TYR A 334 -7.57 -33.93 0.92
CA TYR A 334 -7.26 -34.60 -0.36
C TYR A 334 -7.98 -34.01 -1.57
N THR A 335 -8.99 -33.15 -1.35
CA THR A 335 -9.81 -32.61 -2.44
C THR A 335 -9.26 -31.29 -3.01
N HIS A 336 -8.35 -30.63 -2.30
CA HIS A 336 -7.82 -29.32 -2.67
C HIS A 336 -6.36 -29.42 -3.07
N SER A 337 -5.95 -28.59 -4.03
CA SER A 337 -4.53 -28.50 -4.37
C SER A 337 -3.70 -27.96 -3.21
N ILE A 338 -4.29 -27.09 -2.38
CA ILE A 338 -3.66 -26.50 -1.21
C ILE A 338 -4.65 -26.63 -0.07
N PHE A 339 -4.23 -27.23 1.04
CA PHE A 339 -5.02 -27.32 2.25
C PHE A 339 -4.24 -26.76 3.45
N LEU A 340 -4.88 -25.91 4.24
CA LEU A 340 -4.26 -25.22 5.38
C LEU A 340 -5.04 -25.48 6.66
N GLU A 341 -4.31 -25.75 7.74
CA GLU A 341 -4.83 -25.81 9.11
C GLU A 341 -3.92 -24.99 10.03
N TYR A 342 -4.41 -23.83 10.47
CA TYR A 342 -3.71 -22.96 11.42
C TYR A 342 -4.67 -22.60 12.55
N PRO A 343 -4.67 -23.34 13.67
CA PRO A 343 -5.54 -23.02 14.81
C PRO A 343 -5.30 -21.63 15.38
N ASN A 344 -4.05 -21.15 15.30
CA ASN A 344 -3.65 -19.79 15.63
C ASN A 344 -2.90 -19.19 14.44
N PHE A 345 -3.30 -18.00 14.01
CA PHE A 345 -2.63 -17.29 12.92
C PHE A 345 -2.37 -15.83 13.29
N TYR A 346 -1.08 -15.47 13.29
CA TYR A 346 -0.57 -14.14 13.63
C TYR A 346 0.12 -13.49 12.43
N ARG A 347 0.37 -12.19 12.53
CA ARG A 347 0.90 -11.37 11.43
C ARG A 347 2.27 -11.84 10.96
N GLU A 348 3.10 -12.33 11.88
CA GLU A 348 4.43 -12.86 11.65
C GLU A 348 4.42 -14.09 10.73
N HIS A 349 3.27 -14.78 10.62
CA HIS A 349 3.09 -15.91 9.72
C HIS A 349 2.72 -15.50 8.29
N GLU A 350 2.29 -14.26 8.05
CA GLU A 350 1.73 -13.83 6.76
C GLU A 350 2.71 -14.02 5.62
N LYS A 351 3.96 -13.57 5.80
CA LYS A 351 4.95 -13.59 4.74
C LYS A 351 5.43 -15.00 4.39
N SER A 352 5.68 -15.83 5.41
CA SER A 352 6.08 -17.23 5.21
C SER A 352 4.96 -18.03 4.55
N LEU A 353 3.70 -17.78 4.92
CA LEU A 353 2.54 -18.39 4.28
C LEU A 353 2.40 -17.96 2.81
N LEU A 354 2.51 -16.67 2.50
CA LEU A 354 2.47 -16.20 1.11
C LEU A 354 3.59 -16.85 0.29
N SER A 355 4.80 -16.94 0.84
CA SER A 355 5.94 -17.58 0.18
C SER A 355 5.67 -19.06 -0.11
N LYS A 356 5.06 -19.78 0.84
CA LYS A 356 4.63 -21.18 0.66
C LYS A 356 3.58 -21.32 -0.44
N LEU A 357 2.58 -20.42 -0.49
CA LEU A 357 1.52 -20.44 -1.50
C LEU A 357 2.06 -20.13 -2.90
N GLU A 358 3.02 -19.20 -3.00
CA GLU A 358 3.66 -18.91 -4.29
C GLU A 358 4.59 -20.03 -4.75
N ALA A 359 5.33 -20.67 -3.84
CA ALA A 359 6.17 -21.82 -4.18
C ALA A 359 5.37 -23.06 -4.63
N HIS A 360 4.10 -23.16 -4.24
CA HIS A 360 3.26 -24.31 -4.58
C HIS A 360 3.09 -24.54 -6.09
N GLU A 361 3.32 -25.76 -6.57
CA GLU A 361 3.28 -26.09 -8.00
C GLU A 361 1.96 -26.68 -8.48
N GLY A 362 1.03 -27.02 -7.59
CA GLY A 362 -0.29 -27.49 -8.00
C GLY A 362 -1.21 -26.40 -8.58
N PRO A 363 -2.37 -26.80 -9.12
CA PRO A 363 -3.34 -25.91 -9.75
C PRO A 363 -3.87 -24.86 -8.77
N LEU A 364 -3.97 -23.61 -9.23
CA LEU A 364 -4.47 -22.49 -8.42
C LEU A 364 -5.25 -21.51 -9.28
N LEU A 365 -6.42 -21.10 -8.81
CA LEU A 365 -7.21 -19.99 -9.31
C LEU A 365 -7.40 -18.95 -8.20
N ARG A 366 -6.98 -17.70 -8.45
CA ARG A 366 -7.08 -16.60 -7.50
C ARG A 366 -7.42 -15.28 -8.19
N PHE A 367 -7.81 -14.28 -7.42
CA PHE A 367 -7.82 -12.90 -7.87
C PHE A 367 -6.40 -12.32 -7.82
N GLY A 368 -6.04 -11.51 -8.82
CA GLY A 368 -4.86 -10.66 -8.74
C GLY A 368 -4.98 -9.66 -7.61
N ARG A 369 -3.88 -9.34 -6.93
CA ARG A 369 -3.85 -8.34 -5.84
C ARG A 369 -4.18 -6.95 -6.37
N TRP A 370 -3.66 -6.63 -7.55
CA TRP A 370 -3.71 -5.31 -8.17
C TRP A 370 -4.64 -5.29 -9.40
N PRO A 371 -5.21 -4.12 -9.74
CA PRO A 371 -6.18 -4.01 -10.82
C PRO A 371 -5.50 -4.08 -12.19
N TYR A 372 -6.33 -4.28 -13.22
CA TYR A 372 -5.95 -4.19 -14.63
C TYR A 372 -4.74 -5.06 -14.98
N GLU A 373 -4.67 -6.26 -14.41
CA GLU A 373 -3.63 -7.25 -14.66
C GLU A 373 -2.23 -6.77 -14.26
N SER A 374 -2.15 -5.85 -13.30
CA SER A 374 -0.88 -5.35 -12.80
C SER A 374 -0.24 -6.37 -11.86
N LYS A 375 1.08 -6.50 -11.92
CA LYS A 375 1.83 -7.47 -11.10
C LYS A 375 2.12 -6.96 -9.71
N SER A 376 2.46 -5.69 -9.59
CA SER A 376 2.75 -5.01 -8.33
C SER A 376 2.14 -3.61 -8.35
N ALA A 377 2.31 -2.87 -7.25
CA ALA A 377 1.91 -1.48 -7.17
C ALA A 377 3.05 -0.57 -6.71
N LEU A 378 2.98 0.69 -7.11
CA LEU A 378 3.87 1.78 -6.70
C LEU A 378 3.00 2.97 -6.30
N CYS A 379 3.28 3.55 -5.14
CA CYS A 379 2.68 4.79 -4.69
C CYS A 379 3.78 5.81 -4.43
N ILE A 380 3.57 7.05 -4.87
CA ILE A 380 4.45 8.17 -4.55
C ILE A 380 3.75 8.96 -3.45
N SER A 381 4.39 9.11 -2.31
CA SER A 381 3.82 9.79 -1.17
C SER A 381 4.89 10.45 -0.32
N GLY A 382 4.59 11.60 0.28
CA GLY A 382 5.48 12.25 1.23
C GLY A 382 4.70 13.25 2.07
N ASP A 383 5.22 13.59 3.24
CA ASP A 383 4.45 14.40 4.18
C ASP A 383 4.69 15.90 3.92
N ILE A 384 3.69 16.71 4.23
CA ILE A 384 3.78 18.16 4.27
C ILE A 384 3.58 18.57 5.72
N ASP A 385 4.66 18.50 6.48
CA ASP A 385 4.63 18.80 7.90
C ASP A 385 4.39 20.30 8.16
N ALA A 386 4.87 21.15 7.25
CA ALA A 386 4.81 22.61 7.33
C ALA A 386 4.82 23.21 5.92
N LEU A 387 4.19 24.38 5.78
CA LEU A 387 4.29 25.18 4.56
C LEU A 387 5.29 26.35 4.74
N THR A 388 5.59 26.71 5.99
CA THR A 388 6.48 27.81 6.37
C THR A 388 7.38 27.46 7.56
N ILE A 389 8.46 28.21 7.77
CA ILE A 389 9.30 28.11 8.99
C ILE A 389 8.49 28.44 10.25
N TRP A 390 7.49 29.32 10.17
CA TRP A 390 6.63 29.62 11.31
C TRP A 390 5.76 28.42 11.70
N ASP A 391 5.27 27.65 10.72
CA ASP A 391 4.58 26.38 10.99
C ASP A 391 5.50 25.39 11.71
N TYR A 392 6.80 25.39 11.40
CA TYR A 392 7.80 24.56 12.06
C TYR A 392 8.09 25.04 13.48
N ALA A 393 8.31 26.35 13.67
CA ALA A 393 8.62 26.94 14.97
C ALA A 393 7.47 26.78 15.99
N LEU A 394 6.21 26.88 15.52
CA LEU A 394 5.02 26.72 16.37
C LEU A 394 4.83 25.28 16.90
N ARG A 395 5.53 24.28 16.33
CA ARG A 395 5.55 22.91 16.88
C ARG A 395 6.17 22.87 18.27
N ILE A 396 7.17 23.71 18.53
CA ILE A 396 7.93 23.72 19.80
C ILE A 396 7.07 24.23 20.96
N PHE A 397 6.11 25.10 20.67
CA PHE A 397 5.26 25.75 21.68
C PHE A 397 3.98 24.96 22.01
N ARG A 398 3.75 23.80 21.38
CA ARG A 398 2.54 22.98 21.57
C ARG A 398 2.91 21.51 21.81
N LYS A 399 3.72 21.29 22.85
CA LYS A 399 3.93 19.96 23.44
C LYS A 399 2.74 19.54 24.28
#